data_AF-A0A392UQ16-F1
#
_entry.id   AF-A0A392UQ16-F1
#
_cell.length_a   1.000
_cell.length_b   1.000
_cell.length_c   1.000
_cell.angle_alpha   90.00
_cell.angle_beta   90.00
_cell.angle_gamma   90.00
#
_symmetry.space_group_name_H-M   'P 1'
#
loop_
_entity.id
_entity.type
_entity.pdbx_description
1 polymer ?
#
loop_
_entity_poly.entity_id
_entity_poly.type
_entity_poly.pdbx_seq_one_letter_code
_entity_poly.pdbx_strand_id
1 'polypeptide(L)' 'VEEVKAAVWDCDSFKSPGPDDINFSFLKGFWFEMKDDIM' A
#
# COMPACT_ATOMS: atom_id res chain seq x y z
N VAL A 1 1.29 10.26 8.32
CA VAL A 1 1.61 8.82 8.42
C VAL A 1 0.40 7.99 8.82
N GLU A 2 -0.22 8.24 9.98
CA GLU A 2 -1.25 7.33 10.53
C GLU A 2 -2.47 7.17 9.64
N GLU A 3 -3.02 8.27 9.11
CA GLU A 3 -4.18 8.22 8.20
C GLU A 3 -3.87 7.43 6.92
N VAL A 4 -2.73 7.72 6.29
CA VAL A 4 -2.28 7.04 5.06
C VAL A 4 -2.06 5.54 5.32
N LYS A 5 -1.42 5.20 6.45
CA LYS A 5 -1.23 3.81 6.85
C LYS A 5 -2.57 3.10 7.07
N ALA A 6 -3.51 3.75 7.74
CA ALA A 6 -4.85 3.21 7.98
C ALA A 6 -5.58 2.95 6.66
N ALA A 7 -5.53 3.90 5.71
CA ALA A 7 -6.11 3.73 4.39
C ALA A 7 -5.49 2.55 3.60
N VAL A 8 -4.16 2.39 3.67
CA VAL A 8 -3.45 1.25 3.04
C VAL A 8 -3.87 -0.08 3.68
N TRP A 9 -4.09 -0.13 4.99
CA TRP A 9 -4.49 -1.35 5.70
C TRP A 9 -5.97 -1.71 5.54
N ASP A 10 -6.85 -0.72 5.46
CA ASP A 10 -8.29 -0.90 5.27
C ASP A 10 -8.63 -1.41 3.86
N CYS A 11 -7.78 -1.10 2.87
CA CYS A 11 -7.95 -1.63 1.52
C CYS A 11 -7.64 -3.12 1.41
N ASP A 12 -8.46 -3.84 0.64
CA ASP A 12 -8.21 -5.25 0.32
C ASP A 12 -6.92 -5.40 -0.50
N SER A 13 -6.11 -6.39 -0.12
CA SER A 13 -4.78 -6.64 -0.67
C SER A 13 -4.76 -6.99 -2.16
N PHE A 14 -5.86 -7.54 -2.70
CA PHE A 14 -5.95 -8.01 -4.09
C PHE A 14 -6.84 -7.13 -4.96
N LYS A 15 -7.30 -5.98 -4.45
CA LYS A 15 -8.02 -5.03 -5.28
C LYS A 15 -7.08 -4.29 -6.22
N SER A 16 -7.59 -4.08 -7.43
CA SER A 16 -6.93 -3.31 -8.49
C SER A 16 -5.51 -3.80 -8.83
N PRO A 17 -5.30 -5.08 -9.17
CA PRO A 17 -4.06 -5.49 -9.80
C PRO A 17 -4.06 -4.86 -11.18
N GLY A 18 -3.40 -3.71 -11.30
CA GLY A 18 -3.13 -3.13 -12.60
C GLY A 18 -2.29 -4.11 -13.43
N PRO A 19 -2.09 -3.83 -14.72
CA PRO A 19 -1.18 -4.61 -15.56
C PRO A 19 0.29 -4.56 -15.09
N ASP A 20 0.59 -3.77 -14.06
CA ASP A 20 1.89 -3.62 -13.39
C ASP A 20 2.07 -4.55 -12.18
N ASP A 21 1.07 -5.37 -11.83
CA ASP A 21 1.04 -6.26 -10.66
C ASP A 21 1.22 -5.55 -9.30
N ILE A 22 1.07 -4.21 -9.25
CA ILE A 22 1.14 -3.45 -8.01
C ILE A 22 -0.25 -3.34 -7.39
N ASN A 23 -0.34 -3.65 -6.10
CA ASN A 23 -1.57 -3.52 -5.32
C ASN A 23 -1.24 -3.20 -3.85
N PHE A 24 -2.27 -3.16 -2.99
CA PHE A 24 -2.09 -2.87 -1.57
C PHE A 24 -1.27 -3.93 -0.83
N SER A 25 -1.19 -5.17 -1.31
CA SER A 25 -0.29 -6.17 -0.72
C SER A 25 1.19 -5.80 -0.87
N PHE A 26 1.56 -5.21 -2.02
CA PHE A 26 2.90 -4.68 -2.24
C PHE A 26 3.21 -3.53 -1.28
N LEU A 27 2.31 -2.54 -1.20
CA LEU A 27 2.46 -1.38 -0.31
C LEU A 27 2.53 -1.79 1.17
N LYS A 28 1.75 -2.79 1.60
CA LYS A 28 1.81 -3.35 2.96
C LYS A 28 3.14 -4.06 3.23
N GLY A 29 3.66 -4.79 2.25
CA GLY A 29 4.91 -5.55 2.36
C GLY A 29 6.16 -4.67 2.44
N PHE A 30 6.16 -3.55 1.72
CA PHE A 30 7.27 -2.59 1.65
C PHE A 30 7.01 -1.29 2.40
N TRP A 31 6.09 -1.31 3.37
CA TRP A 31 5.67 -0.09 4.07
C TRP A 31 6.84 0.62 4.75
N PHE A 32 7.80 -0.12 5.35
CA PHE A 32 8.91 0.52 6.07
C PHE A 32 9.89 1.23 5.15
N GLU A 33 10.06 0.70 3.94
CA GLU A 33 10.92 1.21 2.89
C GLU A 33 10.28 2.38 2.16
N MET A 34 8.96 2.33 1.91
CA MET A 34 8.25 3.30 1.08
C MET A 34 7.50 4.38 1.85
N LYS A 35 7.26 4.21 3.17
CA LYS A 35 6.41 5.14 3.94
C LYS A 35 6.82 6.60 3.82
N ASP A 36 8.12 6.88 3.66
CA ASP A 36 8.64 8.25 3.62
C ASP A 36 8.48 8.89 2.23
N ASP A 37 8.39 8.08 1.16
CA ASP A 37 8.09 8.54 -0.20
C ASP A 37 6.58 8.66 -0.47
N ILE A 38 5.77 7.87 0.23
CA ILE A 38 4.29 7.88 0.14
C ILE A 38 3.67 9.05 0.94
N MET A 39 4.44 9.60 1.88
CA MET A 39 4.04 10.63 2.84
C MET A 39 3.90 12.03 2.27
#